data_AF-A0A7K2PS17-F1
#
_entry.id   AF-A0A7K2PS17-F1
#
_cell.length_a   1.000
_cell.length_b   1.000
_cell.length_c   1.000
_cell.angle_alpha   90.00
_cell.angle_beta   90.00
_cell.angle_gamma   90.00
#
_symmetry.space_group_name_H-M   'P 1'
#
loop_
_entity.id
_entity.type
_entity.pdbx_description
1 polymer ?
#
loop_
_entity_poly.entity_id
_entity_poly.type
_entity_poly.pdbx_seq_one_letter_code
_entity_poly.pdbx_strand_id
1 'polypeptide(L)'
;MTRGPRTPRPRADVQLLADLRGEIARADAKATVLVGVLGLTTGVLSTLVINLHWSPARLSVVAALLWWSGSALLVGSLFALLLAVTPRYGRSRWAPGLPLTYFDDIRRAARAGQLGSALVDTERAPARALRTALTENSRIAARKHFWIRIGLIACGGSALLLPLSLLVA
;
A
#
# COMPACT_ATOMS: atom_id res chain seq x y z
N MET A 1 -46.11 -15.77 -22.57
CA MET A 1 -44.95 -15.68 -21.64
C MET A 1 -43.72 -15.24 -22.40
N THR A 2 -43.52 -13.93 -22.51
CA THR A 2 -42.39 -13.31 -23.22
C THR A 2 -41.18 -13.27 -22.29
N ARG A 3 -40.11 -14.00 -22.64
CA ARG A 3 -38.80 -13.86 -21.97
C ARG A 3 -38.33 -12.42 -22.20
N GLY A 4 -38.27 -11.63 -21.13
CA GLY A 4 -37.70 -10.29 -21.18
C GLY A 4 -36.26 -10.33 -21.71
N PRO A 5 -35.80 -9.28 -22.42
CA PRO A 5 -34.44 -9.22 -22.94
C PRO A 5 -33.48 -9.35 -21.75
N ARG A 6 -32.64 -10.39 -21.77
CA ARG A 6 -31.51 -10.49 -20.85
C ARG A 6 -30.64 -9.28 -21.18
N THR A 7 -30.63 -8.29 -20.30
CA THR A 7 -29.67 -7.19 -20.39
C THR A 7 -28.30 -7.82 -20.55
N PRO A 8 -27.51 -7.37 -21.54
CA PRO A 8 -26.20 -7.93 -21.72
C PRO A 8 -25.48 -7.74 -20.37
N ARG A 9 -24.76 -8.77 -19.92
CA ARG A 9 -23.93 -8.73 -18.72
C ARG A 9 -22.51 -8.13 -18.94
N PRO A 10 -22.21 -7.21 -19.90
CA PRO A 10 -20.92 -6.56 -19.96
C PRO A 10 -20.97 -5.30 -19.11
N ARG A 11 -20.10 -5.27 -18.08
CA ARG A 11 -19.41 -4.10 -17.48
C ARG A 11 -19.24 -4.18 -15.97
N ALA A 12 -19.90 -5.09 -15.25
CA ALA A 12 -19.69 -5.23 -13.81
C ALA A 12 -18.21 -5.45 -13.45
N ASP A 13 -17.53 -6.33 -14.18
CA ASP A 13 -16.12 -6.65 -13.95
C ASP A 13 -15.16 -5.50 -14.35
N VAL A 14 -15.50 -4.72 -15.38
CA VAL A 14 -14.71 -3.56 -15.84
C VAL A 14 -14.88 -2.40 -14.85
N GLN A 15 -16.10 -2.19 -14.38
CA GLN A 15 -16.43 -1.22 -13.34
C GLN A 15 -15.69 -1.57 -12.04
N LEU A 16 -15.74 -2.84 -11.63
CA LEU A 16 -15.03 -3.31 -10.45
C LEU A 16 -13.51 -3.10 -10.57
N LEU A 17 -12.93 -3.28 -11.76
CA LEU A 17 -11.51 -3.00 -11.99
C LEU A 17 -11.20 -1.50 -11.87
N ALA A 18 -12.06 -0.63 -12.40
CA ALA A 18 -11.94 0.81 -12.26
C ALA A 18 -12.06 1.24 -10.79
N ASP A 19 -13.04 0.69 -10.07
CA ASP A 19 -13.28 0.94 -8.64
C ASP A 19 -12.09 0.51 -7.79
N LEU A 20 -11.54 -0.68 -8.03
CA LEU A 20 -10.33 -1.18 -7.35
C LEU A 20 -9.11 -0.29 -7.62
N ARG A 21 -8.90 0.15 -8.87
CA ARG A 21 -7.80 1.07 -9.21
C ARG A 21 -7.97 2.42 -8.50
N GLY A 22 -9.20 2.95 -8.46
CA GLY A 22 -9.54 4.15 -7.71
C GLY A 22 -9.32 3.98 -6.20
N GLU A 23 -9.67 2.82 -5.64
CA GLU A 23 -9.44 2.50 -4.23
C GLU A 23 -7.95 2.42 -3.90
N ILE A 24 -7.13 1.83 -4.77
CA ILE A 24 -5.67 1.81 -4.63
C ILE A 24 -5.12 3.24 -4.64
N ALA A 25 -5.55 4.10 -5.57
CA ALA A 25 -5.10 5.50 -5.64
C ALA A 25 -5.50 6.30 -4.39
N ARG A 26 -6.73 6.09 -3.89
CA ARG A 26 -7.19 6.69 -2.63
C ARG A 26 -6.38 6.19 -1.43
N ALA A 27 -6.05 4.90 -1.38
CA ALA A 27 -5.21 4.34 -0.33
C ALA A 27 -3.79 4.94 -0.35
N ASP A 28 -3.21 5.14 -1.54
CA ASP A 28 -1.89 5.76 -1.71
C ASP A 28 -1.88 7.22 -1.27
N ALA A 29 -2.94 7.98 -1.60
CA ALA A 29 -3.09 9.35 -1.12
C ALA A 29 -3.16 9.39 0.42
N LYS A 30 -3.98 8.53 1.03
CA LYS A 30 -4.07 8.42 2.51
C LYS A 30 -2.72 8.08 3.13
N ALA A 31 -2.01 7.10 2.58
CA ALA A 31 -0.70 6.69 3.10
C ALA A 31 0.34 7.80 2.94
N THR A 32 0.37 8.51 1.82
CA THR A 32 1.28 9.65 1.59
C THR A 32 1.04 10.77 2.59
N VAL A 33 -0.24 11.11 2.87
CA VAL A 33 -0.60 12.09 3.90
C VAL A 33 -0.14 11.63 5.28
N LEU A 34 -0.39 10.37 5.66
CA LEU A 34 0.06 9.82 6.94
C LEU A 34 1.58 9.88 7.09
N VAL A 35 2.34 9.52 6.04
CA VAL A 35 3.81 9.64 6.03
C VAL A 35 4.24 11.10 6.22
N GLY A 36 3.59 12.03 5.53
CA GLY A 36 3.89 13.47 5.66
C GLY A 36 3.65 13.99 7.08
N VAL A 37 2.48 13.71 7.65
CA VAL A 37 2.15 14.11 9.04
C VAL A 37 3.12 13.47 10.03
N LEU A 38 3.38 12.17 9.91
CA LEU A 38 4.28 11.46 10.81
C LEU A 38 5.72 12.00 10.72
N GLY A 39 6.19 12.31 9.51
CA GLY A 39 7.49 12.92 9.28
C GLY A 39 7.61 14.30 9.93
N LEU A 40 6.59 15.14 9.77
CA LEU A 40 6.55 16.47 10.40
C LEU A 40 6.53 16.38 11.92
N THR A 41 5.65 15.55 12.49
CA THR A 41 5.56 15.36 13.95
C THR A 41 6.87 14.81 14.52
N THR A 42 7.46 13.81 13.87
CA THR A 42 8.75 13.24 14.30
C THR A 42 9.87 14.27 14.22
N GLY A 43 9.89 15.10 13.17
CA GLY A 43 10.83 16.21 13.03
C GLY A 43 10.71 17.23 14.16
N VAL A 44 9.50 17.69 14.46
CA VAL A 44 9.24 18.66 15.55
C VAL A 44 9.58 18.08 16.93
N LEU A 45 9.24 16.81 17.18
CA LEU A 45 9.62 16.15 18.44
C LEU A 45 11.14 16.01 18.57
N SER A 46 11.83 15.66 17.48
CA SER A 46 13.28 15.53 17.49
C SER A 46 13.96 16.88 17.79
N THR A 47 13.50 17.97 17.18
CA THR A 47 14.06 19.31 17.45
C THR A 47 13.79 19.75 18.89
N LEU A 48 12.59 19.47 19.43
CA LEU A 48 12.25 19.78 20.81
C LEU A 48 13.16 19.03 21.81
N VAL A 49 13.36 17.72 21.60
CA VAL A 49 14.22 16.88 22.46
C VAL A 49 15.67 17.39 22.47
N ILE A 50 16.19 17.76 21.29
CA ILE A 50 17.54 18.32 21.15
C ILE A 50 17.65 19.66 21.90
N ASN A 51 16.68 20.56 21.71
CA ASN A 51 16.67 21.89 22.34
C ASN A 51 16.52 21.84 23.87
N LEU A 52 15.84 20.81 24.40
CA LEU A 52 15.66 20.62 25.84
C LEU A 52 16.88 19.98 26.53
N HIS A 53 17.99 19.72 25.81
CA HIS A 53 19.15 18.96 26.31
C HIS A 53 18.75 17.63 26.99
N TRP A 54 17.65 17.04 26.52
CA TRP A 54 17.10 15.84 27.11
C TRP A 54 18.08 14.68 26.90
N SER A 55 18.39 13.95 27.97
CA SER A 55 19.35 12.84 27.95
C SER A 55 18.67 11.56 28.42
N PRO A 56 18.61 10.50 27.58
CA PRO A 56 18.06 9.22 27.97
C PRO A 56 18.86 8.53 29.08
N ALA A 57 20.10 8.97 29.35
CA ALA A 57 20.94 8.45 30.42
C ALA A 57 20.43 8.80 31.83
N ARG A 58 19.48 9.73 31.96
CA ARG A 58 18.87 10.12 33.25
C ARG A 58 17.55 9.41 33.53
N LEU A 59 17.07 8.57 32.61
CA LEU A 59 15.80 7.88 32.76
C LEU A 59 15.90 6.72 33.75
N SER A 60 14.84 6.51 34.54
CA SER A 60 14.63 5.25 35.25
C SER A 60 14.60 4.08 34.25
N VAL A 61 14.94 2.85 34.69
CA VAL A 61 14.97 1.66 33.80
C VAL A 61 13.63 1.46 33.10
N VAL A 62 12.51 1.68 33.80
CA VAL A 62 11.17 1.56 33.24
C VAL A 62 10.91 2.65 32.18
N ALA A 63 11.27 3.91 32.47
CA ALA A 63 11.12 5.00 31.51
C ALA A 63 12.00 4.79 30.26
N ALA A 64 13.22 4.28 30.42
CA ALA A 64 14.10 3.94 29.30
C ALA A 64 13.50 2.84 28.40
N LEU A 65 12.93 1.79 28.97
CA LEU A 65 12.27 0.72 28.21
C LEU A 65 11.06 1.24 27.42
N LEU A 66 10.23 2.09 28.05
CA LEU A 66 9.08 2.72 27.39
C LEU A 66 9.53 3.63 26.24
N TRP A 67 10.56 4.44 26.46
CA TRP A 67 11.10 5.36 25.45
C TRP A 67 11.63 4.62 24.22
N TRP A 68 12.48 3.61 24.42
CA TRP A 68 13.07 2.85 23.32
C TRP A 68 12.03 2.02 22.58
N SER A 69 11.06 1.44 23.29
CA SER A 69 9.93 0.71 22.68
C SER A 69 9.05 1.64 21.85
N GLY A 70 8.71 2.82 22.38
CA GLY A 70 7.95 3.85 21.67
C GLY A 70 8.68 4.35 20.42
N SER A 71 9.99 4.57 20.52
CA SER A 71 10.84 4.96 19.40
C SER A 71 10.91 3.87 18.32
N ALA A 72 11.07 2.61 18.71
CA ALA A 72 11.09 1.48 17.78
C ALA A 72 9.74 1.33 17.04
N LEU A 73 8.61 1.51 17.74
CA LEU A 73 7.29 1.52 17.12
C LEU A 73 7.11 2.69 16.15
N LEU A 74 7.65 3.86 16.46
CA LEU A 74 7.58 5.03 15.58
C LEU A 74 8.32 4.77 14.27
N VAL A 75 9.56 4.26 14.35
CA VAL A 75 10.36 3.89 13.18
C VAL A 75 9.69 2.77 12.39
N GLY A 76 9.16 1.75 13.08
CA GLY A 76 8.41 0.67 12.45
C GLY A 76 7.14 1.15 11.73
N SER A 77 6.42 2.11 12.32
CA SER A 77 5.26 2.76 11.71
C SER A 77 5.63 3.47 10.41
N LEU A 78 6.67 4.31 10.45
CA LEU A 78 7.15 5.04 9.28
C LEU A 78 7.57 4.06 8.17
N PHE A 79 8.32 3.03 8.51
CA PHE A 79 8.75 2.00 7.55
C PHE A 79 7.56 1.26 6.93
N ALA A 80 6.56 0.88 7.73
CA ALA A 80 5.35 0.23 7.24
C ALA A 80 4.56 1.14 6.28
N LEU A 81 4.41 2.42 6.62
CA LEU A 81 3.72 3.39 5.78
C LEU A 81 4.49 3.68 4.47
N LEU A 82 5.82 3.78 4.52
CA LEU A 82 6.65 3.86 3.31
C LEU A 82 6.46 2.63 2.41
N LEU A 83 6.45 1.42 3.00
CA LEU A 83 6.17 0.18 2.27
C LEU A 83 4.75 0.12 1.69
N ALA A 84 3.79 0.85 2.25
CA ALA A 84 2.45 0.99 1.69
C ALA A 84 2.44 1.89 0.44
N VAL A 85 3.20 2.99 0.46
CA VAL A 85 3.30 3.97 -0.65
C VAL A 85 4.20 3.47 -1.78
N THR A 86 5.21 2.63 -1.50
CA THR A 86 6.10 2.11 -2.55
C THR A 86 5.32 1.46 -3.70
N PRO A 87 5.58 1.83 -4.96
CA PRO A 87 4.87 1.29 -6.10
C PRO A 87 5.13 -0.22 -6.21
N ARG A 88 4.08 -1.01 -5.98
CA ARG A 88 4.13 -2.47 -6.10
C ARG A 88 3.58 -2.88 -7.44
N TYR A 89 4.45 -3.48 -8.23
CA TYR A 89 4.12 -3.99 -9.54
C TYR A 89 3.79 -5.48 -9.46
N GLY A 90 2.70 -5.91 -10.09
CA GLY A 90 2.41 -7.33 -10.26
C GLY A 90 3.56 -8.02 -11.00
N ARG A 91 3.92 -9.25 -10.59
CA ARG A 91 4.91 -10.03 -11.34
C ARG A 91 4.30 -10.40 -12.69
N SER A 92 4.91 -9.95 -13.78
CA SER A 92 4.49 -10.40 -15.11
C SER A 92 4.67 -11.91 -15.23
N ARG A 93 3.58 -12.58 -15.58
CA ARG A 93 3.56 -14.01 -15.94
C ARG A 93 3.21 -14.19 -17.42
N TRP A 94 3.38 -13.14 -18.21
CA TRP A 94 3.02 -13.14 -19.60
C TRP A 94 3.92 -14.10 -20.40
N ALA A 95 3.26 -14.88 -21.26
CA ALA A 95 3.87 -15.77 -22.23
C ALA A 95 3.07 -15.65 -23.55
N PRO A 96 3.67 -16.00 -24.70
CA PRO A 96 2.96 -15.98 -25.98
C PRO A 96 1.65 -16.80 -25.91
N GLY A 97 0.55 -16.28 -26.45
CA GLY A 97 -0.78 -16.92 -26.36
C GLY A 97 -1.57 -16.60 -25.10
N LEU A 98 -1.00 -15.86 -24.13
CA LEU A 98 -1.72 -15.36 -22.96
C LEU A 98 -2.13 -13.89 -23.14
N PRO A 99 -3.32 -13.50 -22.63
CA PRO A 99 -3.77 -12.11 -22.69
C PRO A 99 -2.88 -11.20 -21.83
N LEU A 100 -2.77 -9.94 -22.24
CA LEU A 100 -2.11 -8.87 -21.50
C LEU A 100 -2.99 -8.42 -20.33
N THR A 101 -2.42 -8.33 -19.13
CA THR A 101 -3.19 -8.04 -17.90
C THR A 101 -2.64 -6.86 -17.11
N TYR A 102 -1.34 -6.58 -17.26
CA TYR A 102 -0.64 -5.54 -16.52
C TYR A 102 0.43 -4.84 -17.37
N PHE A 103 0.88 -3.66 -16.94
CA PHE A 103 1.83 -2.87 -17.73
C PHE A 103 3.16 -3.60 -17.95
N ASP A 104 3.58 -4.46 -17.01
CA ASP A 104 4.82 -5.24 -17.16
C ASP A 104 4.68 -6.32 -18.24
N ASP A 105 3.47 -6.82 -18.47
CA ASP A 105 3.17 -7.73 -19.60
C ASP A 105 3.33 -6.98 -20.92
N ILE A 106 2.82 -5.75 -21.02
CA ILE A 106 2.98 -4.88 -22.21
C ILE A 106 4.46 -4.62 -22.46
N ARG A 107 5.23 -4.31 -21.41
CA ARG A 107 6.67 -4.07 -21.49
C ARG A 107 7.46 -5.32 -21.92
N ARG A 108 7.04 -6.51 -21.49
CA ARG A 108 7.65 -7.77 -21.94
C ARG A 108 7.28 -8.12 -23.38
N ALA A 109 6.01 -8.01 -23.74
CA ALA A 109 5.53 -8.28 -25.09
C ALA A 109 6.16 -7.33 -26.12
N ALA A 110 6.31 -6.04 -25.77
CA ALA A 110 7.01 -5.06 -26.60
C ALA A 110 8.49 -5.42 -26.77
N ARG A 111 9.19 -5.80 -25.70
CA ARG A 111 10.60 -6.24 -25.77
C ARG A 111 10.79 -7.52 -26.57
N ALA A 112 9.78 -8.39 -26.60
CA ALA A 112 9.79 -9.61 -27.42
C ALA A 112 9.36 -9.38 -28.87
N GLY A 113 8.99 -8.15 -29.27
CA GLY A 113 8.45 -7.87 -30.61
C GLY A 113 7.07 -8.48 -30.88
N GLN A 114 6.36 -8.90 -29.84
CA GLN A 114 5.09 -9.65 -29.92
C GLN A 114 3.88 -8.87 -29.40
N LEU A 115 3.99 -7.54 -29.31
CA LEU A 115 2.90 -6.72 -28.77
C LEU A 115 1.62 -6.83 -29.61
N GLY A 116 1.73 -6.82 -30.94
CA GLY A 116 0.58 -6.95 -31.84
C GLY A 116 -0.17 -8.27 -31.66
N SER A 117 0.55 -9.41 -31.64
CA SER A 117 -0.06 -10.72 -31.40
C SER A 117 -0.64 -10.83 -29.98
N ALA A 118 0.03 -10.26 -28.98
CA ALA A 118 -0.46 -10.27 -27.61
C ALA A 118 -1.76 -9.45 -27.42
N LEU A 119 -1.93 -8.35 -28.17
CA LEU A 119 -3.19 -7.59 -28.20
C LEU A 119 -4.32 -8.42 -28.80
N VAL A 120 -4.07 -9.11 -29.92
CA VAL A 120 -5.05 -10.02 -30.54
C VAL A 120 -5.45 -11.15 -29.57
N ASP A 121 -4.49 -11.74 -28.85
CA ASP A 121 -4.77 -12.77 -27.86
C ASP A 121 -5.56 -12.23 -26.65
N THR A 122 -5.39 -10.95 -26.33
CA THR A 122 -6.18 -10.25 -25.32
C THR A 122 -7.63 -10.06 -25.76
N GLU A 123 -7.83 -9.65 -27.02
CA GLU A 123 -9.17 -9.50 -27.62
C GLU A 123 -9.92 -10.82 -27.75
N ARG A 124 -9.20 -11.93 -27.96
CA ARG A 124 -9.79 -13.28 -28.00
C ARG A 124 -10.26 -13.77 -26.62
N ALA A 125 -9.69 -13.27 -25.53
CA ALA A 125 -9.97 -13.74 -24.17
C ALA A 125 -10.17 -12.62 -23.13
N PRO A 126 -11.09 -11.65 -23.35
CA PRO A 126 -11.21 -10.45 -22.52
C PRO A 126 -11.64 -10.78 -21.08
N ALA A 127 -12.52 -11.76 -20.89
CA ALA A 127 -12.97 -12.20 -19.56
C ALA A 127 -11.85 -12.88 -18.75
N ARG A 128 -10.89 -13.54 -19.42
CA ARG A 128 -9.71 -14.11 -18.75
C ARG A 128 -8.74 -13.01 -18.35
N ALA A 129 -8.46 -12.08 -19.26
CA ALA A 129 -7.61 -10.91 -19.01
C ALA A 129 -8.12 -10.11 -17.79
N LEU A 130 -9.43 -9.86 -17.75
CA LEU A 130 -10.08 -9.08 -16.72
C LEU A 130 -10.05 -9.75 -15.34
N ARG A 131 -10.35 -11.06 -15.25
CA ARG A 131 -10.27 -11.80 -13.99
C ARG A 131 -8.85 -11.83 -13.41
N THR A 132 -7.84 -11.98 -14.26
CA THR A 132 -6.44 -11.93 -13.84
C THR A 132 -6.06 -10.53 -13.34
N ALA A 133 -6.46 -9.47 -14.06
CA ALA A 133 -6.23 -8.10 -13.64
C ALA A 133 -6.93 -7.75 -12.30
N LEU A 134 -8.16 -8.23 -12.09
CA LEU A 134 -8.89 -8.09 -10.82
C LEU A 134 -8.16 -8.79 -9.67
N THR A 135 -7.70 -10.02 -9.89
CA THR A 135 -7.00 -10.81 -8.86
C THR A 135 -5.68 -10.14 -8.45
N GLU A 136 -4.88 -9.70 -9.42
CA GLU A 136 -3.61 -9.02 -9.14
C GLU A 136 -3.83 -7.66 -8.44
N ASN A 137 -4.79 -6.85 -8.91
CA ASN A 137 -5.09 -5.56 -8.26
C ASN A 137 -5.66 -5.74 -6.85
N SER A 138 -6.54 -6.73 -6.63
CA SER A 138 -7.05 -7.05 -5.29
C SER A 138 -5.92 -7.46 -4.34
N ARG A 139 -4.97 -8.28 -4.81
CA ARG A 139 -3.79 -8.66 -4.00
C ARG A 139 -2.92 -7.46 -3.63
N ILE A 140 -2.72 -6.53 -4.56
CA ILE A 140 -1.99 -5.28 -4.31
C ILE A 140 -2.74 -4.43 -3.28
N ALA A 141 -4.05 -4.23 -3.44
CA ALA A 141 -4.89 -3.47 -2.53
C ALA A 141 -4.89 -4.05 -1.11
N ALA A 142 -5.03 -5.37 -0.98
CA ALA A 142 -4.98 -6.07 0.30
C ALA A 142 -3.63 -5.89 1.00
N ARG A 143 -2.53 -5.98 0.26
CA ARG A 143 -1.18 -5.79 0.82
C ARG A 143 -0.95 -4.35 1.26
N LYS A 144 -1.43 -3.35 0.51
CA LYS A 144 -1.37 -1.94 0.91
C LYS A 144 -2.14 -1.70 2.22
N HIS A 145 -3.37 -2.19 2.32
CA HIS A 145 -4.16 -2.08 3.54
C HIS A 145 -3.50 -2.76 4.75
N PHE A 146 -2.86 -3.91 4.54
CA PHE A 146 -2.11 -4.58 5.60
C PHE A 146 -0.99 -3.69 6.17
N TRP A 147 -0.17 -3.08 5.31
CA TRP A 147 0.90 -2.18 5.75
C TRP A 147 0.38 -0.89 6.39
N ILE A 148 -0.71 -0.32 5.86
CA ILE A 148 -1.37 0.84 6.48
C ILE A 148 -1.86 0.50 7.89
N ARG A 149 -2.49 -0.66 8.08
CA ARG A 149 -2.97 -1.11 9.40
C ARG A 149 -1.83 -1.31 10.39
N ILE A 150 -0.75 -1.98 9.98
CA ILE A 150 0.44 -2.15 10.84
C ILE A 150 1.03 -0.79 11.21
N GLY A 151 1.17 0.10 10.22
CA GLY A 151 1.68 1.45 10.44
C GLY A 151 0.86 2.22 11.47
N LEU A 152 -0.47 2.23 11.32
CA LEU A 152 -1.38 2.90 12.26
C LEU A 152 -1.33 2.32 13.68
N ILE A 153 -1.30 0.99 13.82
CA ILE A 153 -1.21 0.35 15.14
C ILE A 153 0.13 0.69 15.82
N ALA A 154 1.24 0.62 15.08
CA ALA A 154 2.55 0.99 15.60
C ALA A 154 2.63 2.47 15.96
N CYS A 155 2.04 3.35 15.13
CA CYS A 155 1.93 4.78 15.41
C CYS A 155 1.16 5.04 16.71
N GLY A 156 0.00 4.38 16.89
CA GLY A 156 -0.80 4.50 18.10
C GLY A 156 -0.05 4.04 19.35
N GLY A 157 0.67 2.91 19.26
CA GLY A 157 1.51 2.44 20.36
C GLY A 157 2.64 3.40 20.71
N SER A 158 3.34 3.95 19.70
CA SER A 158 4.36 4.98 19.91
C SER A 158 3.79 6.23 20.59
N ALA A 159 2.63 6.70 20.14
CA ALA A 159 1.96 7.88 20.68
C ALA A 159 1.56 7.72 22.16
N LEU A 160 1.44 6.49 22.67
CA LEU A 160 1.20 6.21 24.08
C LEU A 160 2.49 6.02 24.88
N LEU A 161 3.44 5.23 24.35
CA LEU A 161 4.66 4.87 25.07
C LEU A 161 5.60 6.05 25.28
N LEU A 162 5.73 6.95 24.30
CA LEU A 162 6.61 8.11 24.39
C LEU A 162 6.18 9.08 25.51
N PRO A 163 4.93 9.59 25.57
CA PRO A 163 4.52 10.45 26.68
C PRO A 163 4.49 9.71 28.02
N LEU A 164 4.11 8.43 28.06
CA LEU A 164 4.14 7.65 29.29
C LEU A 164 5.56 7.50 29.85
N SER A 165 6.56 7.35 28.99
CA SER A 165 7.96 7.32 29.41
C SER A 165 8.38 8.62 30.10
N LEU A 166 7.90 9.77 29.62
CA LEU A 166 8.20 11.08 30.21
C LEU A 166 7.45 11.32 31.53
N LEU A 167 6.29 10.71 31.72
CA LEU A 167 5.54 10.79 32.98
C LEU A 167 6.15 9.95 34.11
N VAL A 168 6.91 8.90 33.76
CA VAL A 168 7.55 7.95 34.70
C VAL A 168 9.07 8.16 34.75
N ALA A 169 9.60 9.13 34.00
CA ALA A 169 11.00 9.56 33.97
C ALA A 169 11.34 10.39 35.20
#